data_AF-A0A7S3DZH5-F1
#
_entry.id   AF-A0A7S3DZH5-F1
#
_cell.length_a   1.000
_cell.length_b   1.000
_cell.length_c   1.000
_cell.angle_alpha   90.00
_cell.angle_beta   90.00
_cell.angle_gamma   90.00
#
_symmetry.space_group_name_H-M   'P 1'
#
loop_
_entity.id
_entity.type
_entity.pdbx_description
1 polymer ?
#
loop_
_entity_poly.entity_id
_entity_poly.type
_entity_poly.pdbx_seq_one_letter_code
_entity_poly.pdbx_strand_id
1 'polypeptide(L)'
;KLVEELNAGSVPSNTEVVCAPTFIHLPYVQDNLDTAKFQVSAQNCWVEGQGAYTGEISAEALGDMDIKWVILGHSERRALNGESNELVGEKCKKALGEGLRVIACIGETLEQ
;
A
#
# COMPACT_ATOMS: atom_id res chain seq x y z
N LYS A 1 -0.72 19.71 -7.71
CA LYS A 1 -0.80 19.30 -9.14
C LYS A 1 -1.44 17.93 -9.34
N LEU A 2 -0.77 16.79 -9.10
CA LEU A 2 -1.36 15.47 -9.42
C LEU A 2 -2.68 15.19 -8.67
N VAL A 3 -2.75 15.49 -7.37
CA VAL A 3 -3.99 15.36 -6.59
C VAL A 3 -5.13 16.21 -7.15
N GLU A 4 -4.83 17.44 -7.55
CA GLU A 4 -5.83 18.36 -8.15
C GLU A 4 -6.32 17.82 -9.50
N GLU A 5 -5.42 17.30 -10.33
CA GLU A 5 -5.75 16.68 -11.62
C GLU A 5 -6.63 15.44 -11.43
N LEU A 6 -6.32 14.58 -10.46
CA LEU A 6 -7.15 13.42 -10.13
C LEU A 6 -8.54 13.84 -9.63
N ASN A 7 -8.62 14.80 -8.71
CA ASN A 7 -9.89 15.28 -8.16
C ASN A 7 -10.81 15.89 -9.24
N ALA A 8 -10.22 16.57 -10.24
CA ALA A 8 -10.95 17.09 -11.40
C ALA A 8 -11.45 16.00 -12.35
N GLY A 9 -10.88 14.80 -12.28
CA GLY A 9 -11.28 13.64 -13.07
C GLY A 9 -12.61 13.01 -12.63
N SER A 10 -13.15 12.18 -13.52
CA SER A 10 -14.33 11.34 -13.27
C SER A 10 -13.94 9.88 -13.24
N VAL A 11 -14.44 9.15 -12.23
CA VAL A 11 -14.28 7.70 -12.11
C VAL A 11 -15.61 7.03 -12.44
N PRO A 12 -15.66 6.02 -13.32
CA PRO A 12 -16.88 5.24 -13.55
C PRO A 12 -17.41 4.62 -12.26
N SER A 13 -18.74 4.57 -12.09
CA SER A 13 -19.38 4.11 -10.84
C SER A 13 -19.07 2.65 -10.46
N ASN A 14 -18.59 1.85 -11.42
CA ASN A 14 -18.25 0.44 -11.25
C ASN A 14 -16.73 0.19 -11.12
N THR A 15 -15.94 1.23 -10.89
CA THR A 15 -14.49 1.16 -10.79
C THR A 15 -14.01 1.66 -9.44
N GLU A 16 -13.18 0.86 -8.76
CA GLU A 16 -12.43 1.28 -7.58
C GLU A 16 -11.04 1.77 -8.03
N VAL A 17 -10.66 2.98 -7.61
CA VAL A 17 -9.34 3.55 -7.91
C VAL A 17 -8.58 3.74 -6.62
N VAL A 18 -7.37 3.17 -6.56
CA VAL A 18 -6.51 3.20 -5.38
C VAL A 18 -5.18 3.86 -5.74
N CYS A 19 -4.79 4.90 -5.01
CA CYS A 19 -3.56 5.67 -5.23
C CYS A 19 -2.53 5.32 -4.15
N ALA A 20 -1.32 4.93 -4.57
CA ALA A 20 -0.24 4.53 -3.66
C ALA A 20 0.94 5.53 -3.68
N PRO A 21 0.86 6.66 -2.97
CA PRO A 21 1.97 7.61 -2.87
C PRO A 21 3.11 7.04 -2.02
N THR A 22 4.29 7.65 -2.09
CA THR A 22 5.37 7.37 -1.14
C THR A 22 4.94 7.71 0.28
N PHE A 23 5.46 7.01 1.29
CA PHE A 23 5.08 7.21 2.71
C PHE A 23 5.10 8.67 3.19
N ILE A 24 6.12 9.44 2.82
CA ILE A 24 6.25 10.86 3.22
C ILE A 24 5.12 11.76 2.69
N HIS A 25 4.44 11.34 1.63
CA HIS A 25 3.32 12.05 1.01
C HIS A 25 1.96 11.45 1.39
N LEU A 26 1.93 10.34 2.13
CA LEU A 26 0.71 9.61 2.48
C LEU A 26 -0.30 10.49 3.24
N PRO A 27 0.08 11.27 4.28
CA PRO A 27 -0.87 12.16 4.96
C PRO A 27 -1.43 13.24 4.03
N TYR A 28 -0.56 13.88 3.24
CA TYR A 28 -0.97 14.93 2.31
C TYR A 28 -1.99 14.41 1.29
N VAL A 29 -1.75 13.22 0.73
CA VAL A 29 -2.69 12.63 -0.25
C VAL A 29 -3.99 12.22 0.42
N GLN A 30 -3.96 11.62 1.62
CA GLN A 30 -5.16 11.28 2.37
C GLN A 30 -6.05 12.51 2.65
N ASP A 31 -5.45 13.63 3.02
CA ASP A 31 -6.18 14.85 3.38
C ASP A 31 -6.75 15.62 2.17
N ASN A 32 -6.14 15.48 1.00
CA ASN A 32 -6.43 16.34 -0.15
C ASN A 32 -7.05 15.60 -1.36
N LEU A 33 -7.00 14.27 -1.40
CA LEU A 33 -7.61 13.48 -2.47
C LEU A 33 -9.12 13.31 -2.20
N ASP A 34 -9.94 13.39 -3.25
CA ASP A 34 -11.39 13.20 -3.15
C ASP A 34 -11.70 11.74 -2.77
N THR A 35 -11.91 11.50 -1.48
CA THR A 35 -12.12 10.16 -0.92
C THR A 35 -13.46 9.54 -1.33
N ALA A 36 -14.37 10.30 -1.93
CA ALA A 36 -15.58 9.75 -2.54
C ALA A 36 -15.30 9.06 -3.89
N LYS A 37 -14.18 9.39 -4.54
CA LYS A 37 -13.77 8.85 -5.85
C LYS A 37 -12.58 7.91 -5.77
N PHE A 38 -11.66 8.17 -4.84
CA PHE A 38 -10.37 7.50 -4.77
C PHE A 38 -10.10 6.97 -3.36
N GLN A 39 -9.33 5.88 -3.29
CA GLN A 39 -8.80 5.35 -2.03
C GLN A 39 -7.28 5.49 -2.00
N VAL A 40 -6.70 5.45 -0.81
CA VAL A 40 -5.25 5.61 -0.61
C VAL A 40 -4.64 4.31 -0.10
N SER A 41 -3.46 3.98 -0.62
CA SER A 41 -2.68 2.81 -0.27
C SER A 41 -1.29 3.19 0.19
N ALA A 42 -0.75 2.45 1.16
CA ALA A 42 0.69 2.40 1.37
C ALA A 42 1.39 1.54 0.31
N GLN A 43 2.69 1.75 0.12
CA GLN A 43 3.50 1.00 -0.84
C GLN A 43 4.14 -0.27 -0.26
N ASN A 44 4.19 -0.39 1.06
CA ASN A 44 4.70 -1.55 1.81
C ASN A 44 4.22 -1.45 3.26
N CYS A 45 4.29 -2.55 4.01
CA CYS A 45 4.31 -2.52 5.46
C CYS A 45 5.19 -3.66 6.00
N TRP A 46 5.56 -3.57 7.26
CA TRP A 46 6.32 -4.60 7.94
C TRP A 46 5.44 -5.78 8.36
N VAL A 47 6.08 -6.93 8.55
CA VAL A 47 5.43 -8.17 8.97
C VAL A 47 5.13 -8.19 10.47
N GLU A 48 5.93 -7.49 11.26
CA GLU A 48 5.72 -7.34 12.70
C GLU A 48 5.03 -6.01 13.02
N GLY A 49 4.46 -5.93 14.24
CA GLY A 49 3.84 -4.73 14.75
C GLY A 49 4.86 -3.67 15.20
N GLN A 50 4.49 -2.86 16.19
CA GLN A 50 5.39 -1.86 16.77
C GLN A 50 6.60 -2.53 17.46
N GLY A 51 7.81 -2.09 17.14
CA GLY A 51 9.03 -2.69 17.68
C GLY A 51 10.31 -2.07 17.12
N ALA A 52 11.44 -2.78 17.32
CA ALA A 52 12.77 -2.33 16.94
C ALA A 52 13.05 -2.50 15.42
N TYR A 53 12.20 -1.91 14.58
CA TYR A 53 12.24 -1.98 13.12
C TYR A 53 12.40 -0.58 12.51
N THR A 54 13.50 0.09 12.84
CA THR A 54 13.75 1.48 12.43
C THR A 54 13.59 1.68 10.92
N GLY A 55 12.71 2.59 10.53
CA GLY A 55 12.45 2.95 9.14
C GLY A 55 11.30 2.19 8.49
N GLU A 56 10.81 1.12 9.12
CA GLU A 56 9.64 0.39 8.66
C GLU A 56 8.34 0.97 9.22
N ILE A 57 7.23 0.71 8.52
CA ILE A 57 5.87 1.12 8.92
C ILE A 57 5.04 -0.15 9.17
N SER A 58 4.44 -0.25 10.35
CA SER A 58 3.59 -1.40 10.69
C SER A 58 2.20 -1.28 10.07
N ALA A 59 1.50 -2.41 9.91
CA ALA A 59 0.12 -2.42 9.42
C ALA A 59 -0.84 -1.64 10.34
N GLU A 60 -0.60 -1.69 11.65
CA GLU A 60 -1.35 -0.96 12.68
C GLU A 60 -1.21 0.55 12.49
N ALA A 61 0.00 1.05 12.23
CA ALA A 61 0.22 2.48 12.02
C ALA A 61 -0.50 3.00 10.77
N LEU A 62 -0.64 2.16 9.73
CA LEU A 62 -1.44 2.48 8.55
C LEU A 62 -2.94 2.54 8.90
N GLY A 63 -3.42 1.57 9.68
CA GLY A 63 -4.80 1.55 10.18
C GLY A 63 -5.14 2.78 11.03
N ASP A 64 -4.23 3.20 11.92
CA ASP A 64 -4.38 4.40 12.75
C ASP A 64 -4.52 5.68 11.90
N MET A 65 -3.96 5.69 10.68
CA MET A 65 -4.07 6.78 9.71
C MET A 65 -5.29 6.64 8.76
N ASP A 66 -6.20 5.69 9.01
CA ASP A 66 -7.33 5.32 8.14
C ASP A 66 -6.91 4.97 6.69
N ILE A 67 -5.70 4.43 6.53
CA ILE A 67 -5.22 3.88 5.27
C ILE A 67 -5.78 2.48 5.12
N LYS A 68 -6.43 2.20 3.98
CA LYS A 68 -7.22 0.97 3.79
C LYS A 68 -6.53 -0.08 2.95
N TRP A 69 -5.51 0.32 2.19
CA TRP A 69 -4.82 -0.54 1.24
C TRP A 69 -3.32 -0.56 1.48
N VAL A 70 -2.69 -1.68 1.14
CA VAL A 70 -1.23 -1.80 1.09
C VAL A 70 -0.81 -2.68 -0.08
N ILE A 71 0.23 -2.24 -0.80
CA ILE A 71 0.91 -3.05 -1.81
C ILE A 71 1.93 -3.94 -1.12
N LEU A 72 1.92 -5.24 -1.42
CA LEU A 72 2.85 -6.20 -0.84
C LEU A 72 3.45 -7.13 -1.90
N GLY A 73 4.76 -7.38 -1.79
CA GLY A 73 5.48 -8.22 -2.73
C GLY A 73 5.71 -7.60 -4.10
N HIS A 74 5.79 -6.26 -4.19
CA HIS A 74 6.15 -5.61 -5.45
C HIS A 74 7.47 -6.16 -6.01
N SER A 75 7.59 -6.27 -7.34
CA SER A 75 8.76 -6.89 -7.98
C SER A 75 10.08 -6.22 -7.57
N GLU A 76 10.09 -4.90 -7.41
CA GLU A 76 11.24 -4.15 -6.90
C GLU A 76 11.64 -4.60 -5.49
N ARG A 77 10.68 -4.87 -4.60
CA ARG A 77 10.98 -5.34 -3.24
C ARG A 77 11.50 -6.78 -3.24
N ARG A 78 11.00 -7.61 -4.14
CA ARG A 78 11.52 -8.98 -4.31
C ARG A 78 12.93 -8.97 -4.86
N ALA A 79 13.18 -8.21 -5.92
CA ALA A 79 14.47 -8.18 -6.62
C ALA A 79 15.55 -7.40 -5.86
N LEU A 80 15.22 -6.23 -5.30
CA LEU A 80 16.20 -5.32 -4.69
C LEU A 80 16.31 -5.48 -3.18
N ASN A 81 15.21 -5.84 -2.50
CA ASN A 81 15.18 -6.01 -1.04
C ASN A 81 15.16 -7.49 -0.62
N GLY A 82 15.10 -8.43 -1.57
CA GLY A 82 15.16 -9.87 -1.28
C GLY A 82 13.93 -10.41 -0.56
N GLU A 83 12.75 -9.80 -0.74
CA GLU A 83 11.54 -10.28 -0.08
C GLU A 83 11.07 -11.63 -0.67
N SER A 84 11.20 -12.69 0.13
CA SER A 84 10.79 -14.04 -0.26
C SER A 84 9.26 -14.19 -0.31
N ASN A 85 8.78 -15.26 -0.95
CA ASN A 85 7.35 -15.58 -0.97
C ASN A 85 6.78 -15.79 0.42
N GLU A 86 7.55 -16.41 1.31
CA GLU A 86 7.19 -16.67 2.70
C GLU A 86 7.06 -15.35 3.46
N LEU A 87 8.03 -14.45 3.32
CA LEU A 87 7.98 -13.14 3.97
C LEU A 87 6.79 -12.31 3.48
N VAL A 88 6.54 -12.28 2.16
CA VAL A 88 5.38 -11.58 1.60
C VAL A 88 4.08 -12.21 2.10
N GLY A 89 4.01 -13.54 2.20
CA GLY A 89 2.85 -14.25 2.75
C GLY A 89 2.54 -13.83 4.19
N GLU A 90 3.57 -13.76 5.04
CA GLU A 90 3.39 -13.30 6.43
C GLU A 90 2.99 -11.81 6.50
N LYS A 91 3.56 -10.94 5.66
CA LYS A 91 3.12 -9.54 5.55
C LYS A 91 1.65 -9.44 5.14
N CYS A 92 1.22 -10.21 4.14
CA CYS A 92 -0.18 -10.24 3.69
C CYS A 92 -1.10 -10.69 4.82
N LYS A 93 -0.73 -11.75 5.54
CA LYS A 93 -1.48 -12.24 6.70
C LYS A 93 -1.58 -11.18 7.79
N LYS A 94 -0.49 -10.48 8.10
CA LYS A 94 -0.48 -9.39 9.08
C LYS A 94 -1.41 -8.26 8.66
N ALA A 95 -1.25 -7.74 7.43
CA ALA A 95 -2.04 -6.64 6.91
C ALA A 95 -3.55 -6.95 6.91
N LEU A 96 -3.93 -8.15 6.41
CA LEU A 96 -5.32 -8.61 6.44
C LEU A 96 -5.84 -8.77 7.87
N GLY A 97 -5.00 -9.23 8.80
CA GLY A 97 -5.35 -9.38 10.22
C GLY A 97 -5.65 -8.06 10.92
N GLU A 98 -5.01 -6.97 10.51
CA GLU A 98 -5.27 -5.60 10.98
C GLU A 98 -6.39 -4.89 10.19
N GLY A 99 -7.10 -5.61 9.31
CA GLY A 99 -8.22 -5.07 8.54
C GLY A 99 -7.84 -4.25 7.30
N LEU A 100 -6.56 -4.22 6.92
CA LEU A 100 -6.13 -3.66 5.64
C LEU A 100 -6.54 -4.58 4.49
N ARG A 101 -6.81 -3.99 3.33
CA ARG A 101 -6.91 -4.68 2.06
C ARG A 101 -5.54 -4.76 1.41
N VAL A 102 -5.25 -5.86 0.71
CA VAL A 102 -3.91 -6.12 0.16
C VAL A 102 -3.95 -6.16 -1.36
N ILE A 103 -3.08 -5.38 -1.99
CA ILE A 103 -2.70 -5.50 -3.40
C ILE A 103 -1.49 -6.42 -3.45
N ALA A 104 -1.73 -7.73 -3.62
CA ALA A 104 -0.68 -8.74 -3.65
C ALA A 104 -0.03 -8.82 -5.03
N CYS A 105 1.25 -8.47 -5.13
CA CYS A 105 2.00 -8.53 -6.37
C CYS A 105 2.68 -9.89 -6.55
N ILE A 106 2.43 -10.49 -7.72
CA ILE A 106 3.03 -11.74 -8.21
C ILE A 106 3.46 -11.54 -9.67
N GLY A 107 4.44 -12.32 -10.12
CA GLY A 107 4.92 -12.29 -11.49
C GLY A 107 6.23 -13.06 -11.64
N GLU A 108 6.49 -13.53 -12.85
CA GLU A 108 7.71 -14.20 -13.28
C GLU A 108 8.80 -13.19 -13.70
N THR A 109 10.05 -13.66 -13.72
CA THR A 109 11.12 -12.95 -14.44
C THR A 109 11.11 -13.35 -15.92
N LEU A 110 11.77 -12.57 -16.77
CA LEU A 110 11.90 -12.89 -18.20
C LEU A 110 12.59 -14.25 -18.48
N GLU A 111 13.39 -14.72 -17.52
CA GLU A 111 14.20 -15.94 -17.64
C GLU A 111 13.45 -17.21 -17.20
N GLN A 112 12.33 -17.05 -16.49
CA GLN A 112 11.47 -18.13 -16.00
C GLN A 112 10.41 -18.50 -17.03
#